data_AF-A0ABC8Y4R8-F1
#
_entry.id   AF-A0ABC8Y4R8-F1
#
_cell.length_a   1.000
_cell.length_b   1.000
_cell.length_c   1.000
_cell.angle_alpha   90.00
_cell.angle_beta   90.00
_cell.angle_gamma   90.00
#
_symmetry.space_group_name_H-M   'P 1'
#
loop_
_entity.id
_entity.type
_entity.pdbx_description
1 polymer ?
#
loop_
_entity_poly.entity_id
_entity_poly.type
_entity_poly.pdbx_seq_one_letter_code
_entity_poly.pdbx_strand_id
1 'polypeptide(L)'
;MAVFPTVPFMPVGRTAGSLLGAMLMVLFRVISPEDAYAAIDLPIIGLLFGTMVVSIFLERADMFKYLGNLLSWKSRGSKDLLFRVCIVSAFASALFTNDTCCVVLTEFILKVARQNNLPPQPFLLALATSSNIGSAATPIGNPQNLVIAVESGISFGQFLLGVFPAMIVGVLTNAAILLLYFWKYLSVEKDQEGGQPEGPEVVADDEVTSHRFTPARMSHVSSLNPDDVDCISEPIIRSNSVSTSVNENLRSRSINSEADIQLAIKSLRASSMSHEMVEVSTVPDRRDEGASSRKFTRTASQQRSVIIEDLPPSPEANGEKEKEAQVEEKRWKILVWKTAVYLITLGMLIALLMGLNMSWTAITAALVLLALDFTDAQACLEKVSYSLLIFFCGMFITVDGFNKTGIPNTLWELVEPYSRIDSAKGVALLAVVILILSNVASNVPTVLLLGTRVAASAAAISHGSERKAWLILAWVSTVAGNLTLLGSAANLIVCEQARRAQFFGYNLTFWSHLRFGVPSTIIVTAIGLLIVISY
;
A
#
# COMPACT_ATOMS: atom_id res chain seq x y z
N MET A 1 -2.91 -10.07 4.85
CA MET A 1 -3.13 -11.29 4.03
C MET A 1 -4.60 -11.69 4.10
N ALA A 2 -5.42 -11.22 3.16
CA ALA A 2 -6.64 -11.87 2.71
C ALA A 2 -6.42 -11.98 1.20
N VAL A 3 -5.99 -13.13 0.67
CA VAL A 3 -6.85 -14.23 0.19
C VAL A 3 -7.99 -13.63 -0.64
N PHE A 4 -8.07 -14.05 -1.90
CA PHE A 4 -9.18 -13.77 -2.81
C PHE A 4 -10.53 -13.72 -2.09
N PRO A 5 -11.56 -13.04 -2.63
CA PRO A 5 -12.90 -13.52 -2.34
C PRO A 5 -12.88 -15.00 -2.67
N THR A 6 -13.01 -15.79 -1.62
CA THR A 6 -13.13 -17.23 -1.62
C THR A 6 -13.70 -17.69 -2.95
N VAL A 7 -12.98 -18.59 -3.64
CA VAL A 7 -13.72 -19.58 -4.42
C VAL A 7 -14.77 -20.09 -3.43
N PRO A 8 -16.08 -20.01 -3.72
CA PRO A 8 -17.12 -20.23 -2.71
C PRO A 8 -16.98 -21.55 -1.93
N PHE A 9 -16.18 -22.47 -2.47
CA PHE A 9 -15.91 -23.81 -1.96
C PHE A 9 -14.51 -24.04 -1.34
N MET A 10 -13.57 -23.07 -1.34
CA MET A 10 -12.26 -23.29 -0.68
C MET A 10 -11.55 -21.97 -0.26
N PRO A 11 -11.32 -21.73 1.05
CA PRO A 11 -10.62 -20.54 1.55
C PRO A 11 -9.09 -20.70 1.50
N VAL A 12 -8.54 -20.91 0.29
CA VAL A 12 -7.10 -21.08 0.09
C VAL A 12 -6.49 -19.78 -0.46
N GLY A 13 -5.47 -19.23 0.20
CA GLY A 13 -4.72 -18.06 -0.28
C GLY A 13 -3.88 -18.36 -1.52
N ARG A 14 -3.49 -17.32 -2.28
CA ARG A 14 -2.64 -17.43 -3.49
C ARG A 14 -1.43 -18.33 -3.30
N THR A 15 -0.67 -18.10 -2.23
CA THR A 15 0.52 -18.88 -1.88
C THR A 15 0.18 -20.34 -1.60
N ALA A 16 -0.86 -20.60 -0.80
CA ALA A 16 -1.27 -21.96 -0.47
C ALA A 16 -1.83 -22.72 -1.69
N GLY A 17 -2.57 -22.04 -2.58
CA GLY A 17 -3.09 -22.63 -3.82
C GLY A 17 -1.96 -22.98 -4.78
N SER A 18 -0.95 -22.12 -4.89
CA SER A 18 0.27 -22.36 -5.68
C SER A 18 1.07 -23.56 -5.16
N LEU A 19 1.28 -23.64 -3.84
CA LEU A 19 1.95 -24.79 -3.21
C LEU A 19 1.14 -26.09 -3.36
N LEU A 20 -0.18 -26.02 -3.20
CA LEU A 20 -1.06 -27.16 -3.40
C LEU A 20 -0.98 -27.65 -4.86
N GLY A 21 -1.01 -26.74 -5.83
CA GLY A 21 -0.80 -27.07 -7.24
C GLY A 21 0.53 -27.79 -7.47
N ALA A 22 1.62 -27.26 -6.94
CA ALA A 22 2.94 -27.88 -7.03
C ALA A 22 2.97 -29.28 -6.41
N MET A 23 2.40 -29.42 -5.21
CA MET A 23 2.31 -30.69 -4.50
C MET A 23 1.50 -31.72 -5.30
N LEU A 24 0.37 -31.32 -5.89
CA LEU A 24 -0.46 -32.20 -6.71
C LEU A 24 0.27 -32.64 -8.00
N MET A 25 1.02 -31.74 -8.66
CA MET A 25 1.82 -32.11 -9.83
C MET A 25 2.85 -33.21 -9.52
N VAL A 26 3.50 -33.11 -8.35
CA VAL A 26 4.46 -34.14 -7.90
C VAL A 26 3.75 -35.41 -7.44
N LEU A 27 2.66 -35.29 -6.67
CA LEU A 27 1.93 -36.44 -6.11
C LEU A 27 1.28 -37.30 -7.21
N PHE A 28 0.71 -36.67 -8.23
CA PHE A 28 0.18 -37.37 -9.41
C PHE A 28 1.27 -37.77 -10.42
N ARG A 29 2.55 -37.54 -10.11
CA ARG A 29 3.71 -37.87 -10.95
C ARG A 29 3.64 -37.26 -12.36
N VAL A 30 3.05 -36.06 -12.46
CA VAL A 30 3.13 -35.25 -13.69
C VAL A 30 4.55 -34.71 -13.86
N ILE A 31 5.20 -34.38 -12.74
CA ILE A 31 6.60 -33.97 -12.66
C ILE A 31 7.30 -34.75 -11.54
N SER A 32 8.57 -35.08 -11.72
CA SER A 32 9.36 -35.70 -10.66
C SER A 32 9.80 -34.66 -9.61
N PRO A 33 10.14 -35.06 -8.37
CA PRO A 33 10.61 -34.12 -7.36
C PRO A 33 11.86 -33.35 -7.78
N GLU A 34 12.82 -34.01 -8.44
CA GLU A 34 14.03 -33.38 -8.96
C GLU A 34 13.75 -32.34 -10.05
N ASP A 35 12.85 -32.64 -10.99
CA ASP A 35 12.40 -31.70 -12.00
C ASP A 35 11.63 -30.53 -11.38
N ALA A 36 10.86 -30.77 -10.32
CA ALA A 36 10.16 -29.72 -9.60
C ALA A 36 11.14 -28.74 -8.95
N TYR A 37 12.22 -29.22 -8.32
CA TYR A 37 13.26 -28.32 -7.81
C TYR A 37 13.98 -27.55 -8.93
N ALA A 38 14.24 -28.20 -10.06
CA ALA A 38 14.85 -27.58 -11.22
C ALA A 38 13.96 -26.52 -11.89
N ALA A 39 12.63 -26.65 -11.78
CA ALA A 39 11.68 -25.67 -12.29
C ALA A 39 11.72 -24.33 -11.55
N ILE A 40 12.28 -24.26 -10.34
CA ILE A 40 12.35 -23.01 -9.57
C ILE A 40 13.44 -22.11 -10.12
N ASP A 41 13.05 -20.97 -10.70
CA ASP A 41 13.99 -19.96 -11.20
C ASP A 41 14.60 -19.12 -10.06
N LEU A 42 15.79 -19.50 -9.61
CA LEU A 42 16.54 -18.80 -8.57
C LEU A 42 16.91 -17.34 -8.95
N PRO A 43 17.33 -17.02 -10.19
CA PRO A 43 17.52 -15.63 -10.61
C PRO A 43 16.31 -14.73 -10.36
N ILE A 44 15.10 -15.17 -10.72
CA ILE A 44 13.87 -14.41 -10.50
C ILE A 44 13.56 -14.27 -9.01
N ILE A 45 13.70 -15.35 -8.22
CA ILE A 45 13.49 -15.30 -6.76
C ILE A 45 14.47 -14.33 -6.10
N GLY A 46 15.76 -14.39 -6.47
CA GLY A 46 16.80 -13.50 -5.96
C GLY A 46 16.56 -12.03 -6.31
N LEU A 47 16.07 -11.79 -7.53
CA LEU A 47 15.72 -10.46 -8.01
C LEU A 47 14.47 -9.88 -7.30
N LEU A 48 13.44 -10.70 -7.09
CA LEU A 48 12.26 -10.35 -6.29
C LEU A 48 12.66 -10.00 -4.85
N PHE A 49 13.50 -10.83 -4.23
CA PHE A 49 14.00 -10.57 -2.89
C PHE A 49 14.78 -9.25 -2.82
N GLY A 50 15.75 -9.03 -3.73
CA GLY A 50 16.57 -7.82 -3.75
C GLY A 50 15.75 -6.55 -3.92
N THR A 51 14.79 -6.55 -4.85
CA THR A 51 13.91 -5.40 -5.10
C THR A 51 12.94 -5.12 -3.95
N MET A 52 12.46 -6.15 -3.24
CA MET A 52 11.65 -5.96 -2.01
C MET A 52 12.46 -5.30 -0.91
N VAL A 53 13.68 -5.77 -0.65
CA VAL A 53 14.57 -5.17 0.36
C VAL A 53 14.85 -3.71 0.03
N VAL A 54 15.24 -3.41 -1.20
CA VAL A 54 15.47 -2.01 -1.65
C VAL A 54 14.22 -1.15 -1.47
N SER A 55 13.03 -1.66 -1.79
CA SER A 55 11.76 -0.95 -1.60
C SER A 55 11.48 -0.63 -0.13
N ILE A 56 11.77 -1.56 0.79
CA ILE A 56 11.62 -1.36 2.25
C ILE A 56 12.58 -0.28 2.76
N PHE A 57 13.83 -0.28 2.30
CA PHE A 57 14.80 0.76 2.67
C PHE A 57 14.38 2.14 2.18
N LEU A 58 13.83 2.24 0.96
CA LEU A 58 13.27 3.48 0.44
C LEU A 58 12.06 3.97 1.23
N GLU A 59 11.21 3.04 1.69
CA GLU A 59 10.10 3.35 2.60
C GLU A 59 10.62 3.97 3.90
N ARG A 60 11.62 3.33 4.54
CA ARG A 60 12.27 3.85 5.75
C ARG A 60 13.02 5.17 5.52
N ALA A 61 13.46 5.44 4.29
CA ALA A 61 14.06 6.72 3.89
C ALA A 61 13.05 7.85 3.62
N ASP A 62 11.77 7.65 3.91
CA ASP A 62 10.65 8.59 3.70
C ASP A 62 10.35 8.90 2.23
N MET A 63 10.79 8.08 1.27
CA MET A 63 10.58 8.32 -0.16
C MET A 63 9.08 8.56 -0.47
N PHE A 64 8.22 7.69 0.05
CA PHE A 64 6.78 7.79 -0.18
C PHE A 64 6.13 9.00 0.50
N LYS A 65 6.71 9.54 1.57
CA LYS A 65 6.23 10.78 2.18
C LYS A 65 6.50 11.97 1.27
N TYR A 66 7.67 12.01 0.62
CA TYR A 66 7.96 13.01 -0.42
C TYR A 66 7.01 12.87 -1.61
N LEU A 67 6.71 11.63 -2.01
CA LEU A 67 5.76 11.32 -3.07
C LEU A 67 4.33 11.76 -2.74
N GLY A 68 3.87 11.54 -1.50
CA GLY A 68 2.58 12.03 -1.00
C GLY A 68 2.52 13.56 -0.93
N ASN A 69 3.61 14.22 -0.53
CA ASN A 69 3.71 15.68 -0.56
C ASN A 69 3.67 16.24 -1.99
N LEU A 70 4.24 15.53 -2.97
CA LEU A 70 4.19 15.93 -4.38
C LEU A 70 2.74 15.97 -4.92
N LEU A 71 1.88 15.08 -4.43
CA LEU A 71 0.45 15.07 -4.78
C LEU A 71 -0.27 16.32 -4.27
N SER A 72 0.04 16.79 -3.06
CA SER A 72 -0.69 17.88 -2.39
C SER A 72 -0.09 19.28 -2.59
N TRP A 73 1.23 19.41 -2.71
CA TRP A 73 1.98 20.67 -2.60
C TRP A 73 1.60 21.76 -3.62
N LYS A 74 0.93 21.41 -4.72
CA LYS A 74 0.52 22.40 -5.74
C LYS A 74 -0.83 22.10 -6.38
N SER A 75 -1.69 21.33 -5.71
CA SER A 75 -2.98 20.93 -6.27
C SER A 75 -3.90 22.14 -6.48
N ARG A 76 -4.29 22.40 -7.73
CA ARG A 76 -5.18 23.51 -8.12
C ARG A 76 -6.67 23.14 -8.13
N GLY A 77 -7.01 21.92 -7.71
CA GLY A 77 -8.38 21.42 -7.61
C GLY A 77 -8.51 19.91 -7.76
N SER A 78 -9.74 19.40 -7.70
CA SER A 78 -10.08 17.97 -7.79
C SER A 78 -9.57 17.29 -9.07
N LYS A 79 -9.70 17.98 -10.22
CA LYS A 79 -9.25 17.51 -11.53
C LYS A 79 -7.72 17.45 -11.65
N ASP A 80 -7.02 18.46 -11.13
CA ASP A 80 -5.54 18.49 -11.09
C ASP A 80 -5.01 17.38 -10.19
N LEU A 81 -5.65 17.17 -9.03
CA LEU A 81 -5.31 16.07 -8.13
C LEU A 81 -5.46 14.70 -8.82
N LEU A 82 -6.54 14.48 -9.57
CA LEU A 82 -6.78 13.20 -10.26
C LEU A 82 -5.70 12.92 -11.30
N PHE A 83 -5.36 13.93 -12.10
CA PHE A 83 -4.29 13.83 -13.09
C PHE A 83 -2.94 13.53 -12.43
N ARG A 84 -2.61 14.22 -11.32
CA ARG A 84 -1.38 13.97 -10.56
C ARG A 84 -1.33 12.59 -9.95
N VAL A 85 -2.43 12.09 -9.40
CA VAL A 85 -2.52 10.72 -8.91
C VAL A 85 -2.17 9.74 -10.03
N CYS A 86 -2.67 9.94 -11.25
CA CYS A 86 -2.33 9.08 -12.37
C CYS A 86 -0.83 9.08 -12.67
N ILE A 87 -0.23 10.27 -12.84
CA ILE A 87 1.19 10.42 -13.19
C ILE A 87 2.10 9.89 -12.08
N VAL A 88 1.90 10.35 -10.84
CA VAL A 88 2.74 9.97 -9.71
C VAL A 88 2.64 8.47 -9.45
N SER A 89 1.44 7.88 -9.49
CA SER A 89 1.26 6.45 -9.27
C SER A 89 1.93 5.62 -10.37
N ALA A 90 1.84 6.05 -11.63
CA ALA A 90 2.46 5.35 -12.74
C ALA A 90 4.00 5.35 -12.64
N PHE A 91 4.60 6.52 -12.44
CA PHE A 91 6.07 6.61 -12.30
C PHE A 91 6.57 5.92 -11.03
N ALA A 92 5.87 6.07 -9.92
CA ALA A 92 6.21 5.37 -8.69
C ALA A 92 6.10 3.85 -8.86
N SER A 93 5.06 3.35 -9.52
CA SER A 93 4.91 1.92 -9.79
C SER A 93 5.85 1.38 -10.87
N ALA A 94 6.47 2.24 -11.69
CA ALA A 94 7.51 1.84 -12.63
C ALA A 94 8.89 1.75 -11.94
N LEU A 95 9.16 2.63 -10.98
CA LEU A 95 10.43 2.66 -10.24
C LEU A 95 10.43 1.69 -9.05
N PHE A 96 9.26 1.48 -8.46
CA PHE A 96 9.03 0.64 -7.29
C PHE A 96 8.06 -0.49 -7.64
N THR A 97 7.98 -1.49 -6.78
CA THR A 97 7.00 -2.56 -6.95
C THR A 97 5.58 -2.02 -6.82
N ASN A 98 4.70 -2.42 -7.75
CA ASN A 98 3.30 -1.98 -7.83
C ASN A 98 2.54 -2.15 -6.50
N ASP A 99 2.74 -3.29 -5.83
CA ASP A 99 2.12 -3.59 -4.54
C ASP A 99 2.47 -2.55 -3.47
N THR A 100 3.76 -2.20 -3.36
CA THR A 100 4.24 -1.20 -2.39
C THR A 100 3.67 0.18 -2.69
N CYS A 101 3.69 0.58 -3.98
CA CYS A 101 3.12 1.85 -4.43
C CYS A 101 1.63 1.96 -4.04
N CYS A 102 0.84 0.91 -4.30
CA CYS A 102 -0.58 0.88 -4.00
C CYS A 102 -0.87 0.93 -2.50
N VAL A 103 -0.12 0.20 -1.66
CA VAL A 103 -0.30 0.25 -0.21
C VAL A 103 -0.11 1.67 0.30
N VAL A 104 1.03 2.28 -0.02
CA VAL A 104 1.40 3.55 0.59
C VAL A 104 0.58 4.71 0.03
N LEU A 105 0.39 4.79 -1.30
CA LEU A 105 -0.34 5.89 -1.90
C LEU A 105 -1.83 5.87 -1.58
N THR A 106 -2.43 4.71 -1.30
CA THR A 106 -3.85 4.63 -0.91
C THR A 106 -4.12 5.45 0.35
N GLU A 107 -3.30 5.31 1.39
CA GLU A 107 -3.47 6.05 2.64
C GLU A 107 -3.34 7.56 2.45
N PHE A 108 -2.33 7.99 1.66
CA PHE A 108 -2.14 9.39 1.33
C PHE A 108 -3.30 9.97 0.52
N ILE A 109 -3.78 9.24 -0.49
CA ILE A 109 -4.90 9.66 -1.33
C ILE A 109 -6.17 9.81 -0.51
N LEU A 110 -6.49 8.86 0.36
CA LEU A 110 -7.66 8.95 1.24
C LEU A 110 -7.58 10.14 2.19
N LYS A 111 -6.39 10.39 2.76
CA LYS A 111 -6.15 11.54 3.61
C LYS A 111 -6.36 12.87 2.85
N VAL A 112 -5.78 13.00 1.65
CA VAL A 112 -5.91 14.21 0.82
C VAL A 112 -7.34 14.38 0.34
N ALA A 113 -8.02 13.30 -0.07
CA ALA A 113 -9.40 13.33 -0.52
C ALA A 113 -10.30 13.89 0.59
N ARG A 114 -10.19 13.37 1.83
CA ARG A 114 -11.01 13.91 2.94
C ARG A 114 -10.64 15.34 3.31
N GLN A 115 -9.35 15.68 3.36
CA GLN A 115 -8.93 17.06 3.68
C GLN A 115 -9.51 18.10 2.73
N ASN A 116 -9.81 17.70 1.49
CA ASN A 116 -10.40 18.55 0.46
C ASN A 116 -11.90 18.25 0.23
N ASN A 117 -12.55 17.45 1.09
CA ASN A 117 -13.93 16.99 0.94
C ASN A 117 -14.25 16.40 -0.45
N LEU A 118 -13.30 15.63 -1.00
CA LEU A 118 -13.43 14.99 -2.31
C LEU A 118 -13.86 13.53 -2.18
N PRO A 119 -14.68 13.02 -3.11
CA PRO A 119 -15.05 11.62 -3.13
C PRO A 119 -13.82 10.76 -3.46
N PRO A 120 -13.52 9.70 -2.68
CA PRO A 120 -12.28 8.92 -2.84
C PRO A 120 -12.28 8.01 -4.08
N GLN A 121 -13.46 7.61 -4.57
CA GLN A 121 -13.62 6.63 -5.65
C GLN A 121 -12.79 6.91 -6.91
N PRO A 122 -12.80 8.13 -7.50
CA PRO A 122 -12.04 8.40 -8.73
C PRO A 122 -10.53 8.28 -8.50
N PHE A 123 -10.04 8.70 -7.33
CA PHE A 123 -8.61 8.69 -7.02
C PHE A 123 -8.09 7.29 -6.72
N LEU A 124 -8.88 6.44 -6.05
CA LEU A 124 -8.53 5.04 -5.84
C LEU A 124 -8.49 4.27 -7.17
N LEU A 125 -9.44 4.53 -8.07
CA LEU A 125 -9.46 3.93 -9.39
C LEU A 125 -8.30 4.43 -10.25
N ALA A 126 -7.95 5.72 -10.14
CA ALA A 126 -6.78 6.31 -10.78
C ALA A 126 -5.48 5.68 -10.29
N LEU A 127 -5.33 5.49 -8.98
CA LEU A 127 -4.19 4.81 -8.37
C LEU A 127 -4.06 3.39 -8.93
N ALA A 128 -5.11 2.57 -8.80
CA ALA A 128 -5.07 1.17 -9.22
C ALA A 128 -4.74 1.03 -10.71
N THR A 129 -5.44 1.78 -11.57
CA THR A 129 -5.28 1.64 -13.01
C THR A 129 -3.97 2.21 -13.54
N SER A 130 -3.53 3.35 -12.99
CA SER A 130 -2.27 3.97 -13.39
C SER A 130 -1.05 3.24 -12.84
N SER A 131 -1.13 2.63 -11.65
CA SER A 131 -0.05 1.78 -11.14
C SER A 131 0.16 0.54 -12.02
N ASN A 132 -0.91 -0.14 -12.45
CA ASN A 132 -0.76 -1.25 -13.40
C ASN A 132 -0.11 -0.78 -14.71
N ILE A 133 -0.61 0.30 -15.34
CA ILE A 133 -0.03 0.84 -16.59
C ILE A 133 1.43 1.26 -16.40
N GLY A 134 1.73 1.93 -15.28
CA GLY A 134 3.09 2.37 -14.94
C GLY A 134 4.06 1.21 -14.75
N SER A 135 3.65 0.19 -14.00
CA SER A 135 4.45 -1.02 -13.76
C SER A 135 4.82 -1.77 -15.04
N ALA A 136 4.06 -1.57 -16.13
CA ALA A 136 4.35 -2.19 -17.42
C ALA A 136 5.69 -1.73 -18.02
N ALA A 137 6.17 -0.54 -17.67
CA ALA A 137 7.36 0.06 -18.29
C ALA A 137 8.68 -0.57 -17.86
N THR A 138 8.75 -1.25 -16.72
CA THR A 138 10.00 -1.81 -16.19
C THR A 138 9.85 -3.28 -15.79
N PRO A 139 10.94 -4.06 -15.86
CA PRO A 139 10.97 -5.41 -15.28
C PRO A 139 10.66 -5.44 -13.79
N ILE A 140 11.13 -4.44 -13.02
CA ILE A 140 10.99 -4.40 -11.56
C ILE A 140 9.60 -3.94 -11.08
N GLY A 141 8.83 -3.29 -11.95
CA GLY A 141 7.53 -2.70 -11.58
C GLY A 141 6.52 -3.76 -11.15
N ASN A 142 6.55 -4.95 -11.77
CA ASN A 142 5.75 -6.08 -11.36
C ASN A 142 6.45 -7.42 -11.60
N PRO A 143 6.07 -8.49 -10.87
CA PRO A 143 6.73 -9.77 -11.03
C PRO A 143 6.55 -10.45 -12.40
N GLN A 144 5.44 -10.19 -13.12
CA GLN A 144 5.25 -10.84 -14.43
C GLN A 144 6.22 -10.29 -15.48
N ASN A 145 6.52 -8.99 -15.43
CA ASN A 145 7.50 -8.35 -16.29
C ASN A 145 8.92 -8.81 -15.96
N LEU A 146 9.16 -9.16 -14.71
CA LEU A 146 10.40 -9.76 -14.28
C LEU A 146 10.64 -11.11 -14.95
N VAL A 147 9.63 -11.97 -14.91
CA VAL A 147 9.64 -13.26 -15.60
C VAL A 147 9.90 -13.04 -17.09
N ILE A 148 9.17 -12.12 -17.73
CA ILE A 148 9.37 -11.80 -19.16
C ILE A 148 10.81 -11.38 -19.43
N ALA A 149 11.37 -10.46 -18.62
CA ALA A 149 12.71 -9.94 -18.86
C ALA A 149 13.79 -11.02 -18.71
N VAL A 150 13.65 -11.93 -17.74
CA VAL A 150 14.60 -13.04 -17.53
C VAL A 150 14.47 -14.09 -18.64
N GLU A 151 13.25 -14.55 -18.95
CA GLU A 151 12.99 -15.57 -19.98
C GLU A 151 13.34 -15.10 -21.39
N SER A 152 13.06 -13.84 -21.71
CA SER A 152 13.37 -13.26 -23.02
C SER A 152 14.84 -12.85 -23.19
N GLY A 153 15.60 -12.76 -22.09
CA GLY A 153 16.95 -12.21 -22.08
C GLY A 153 17.04 -10.73 -22.49
N ILE A 154 15.92 -10.00 -22.55
CA ILE A 154 15.90 -8.58 -22.91
C ILE A 154 16.53 -7.77 -21.78
N SER A 155 17.52 -6.93 -22.11
CA SER A 155 18.15 -6.05 -21.11
C SER A 155 17.15 -5.03 -20.57
N PHE A 156 17.34 -4.60 -19.32
CA PHE A 156 16.42 -3.67 -18.65
C PHE A 156 16.20 -2.38 -19.47
N GLY A 157 17.27 -1.83 -20.06
CA GLY A 157 17.19 -0.63 -20.91
C GLY A 157 16.38 -0.85 -22.20
N GLN A 158 16.53 -2.01 -22.85
CA GLN A 158 15.75 -2.32 -24.07
C GLN A 158 14.27 -2.55 -23.74
N PHE A 159 13.99 -3.26 -22.65
CA PHE A 159 12.63 -3.44 -22.17
C PHE A 159 11.96 -2.08 -21.88
N LEU A 160 12.67 -1.22 -21.14
CA LEU A 160 12.21 0.12 -20.83
C LEU A 160 11.95 0.92 -22.10
N LEU A 161 12.89 0.98 -23.04
CA LEU A 161 12.72 1.75 -24.28
C LEU A 161 11.56 1.24 -25.14
N GLY A 162 11.29 -0.07 -25.15
CA GLY A 162 10.20 -0.67 -25.91
C GLY A 162 8.81 -0.37 -25.35
N VAL A 163 8.65 -0.33 -24.01
CA VAL A 163 7.33 -0.17 -23.36
C VAL A 163 7.10 1.24 -22.81
N PHE A 164 8.14 1.99 -22.48
CA PHE A 164 8.03 3.33 -21.88
C PHE A 164 7.17 4.31 -22.70
N PRO A 165 7.31 4.40 -24.05
CA PRO A 165 6.43 5.25 -24.84
C PRO A 165 4.95 4.85 -24.72
N ALA A 166 4.67 3.54 -24.71
CA ALA A 166 3.31 3.02 -24.52
C ALA A 166 2.78 3.34 -23.12
N MET A 167 3.63 3.28 -22.09
CA MET A 167 3.27 3.67 -20.74
C MET A 167 2.87 5.15 -20.66
N ILE A 168 3.67 6.07 -21.20
CA ILE A 168 3.35 7.51 -21.16
C ILE A 168 2.01 7.79 -21.83
N VAL A 169 1.81 7.30 -23.06
CA VAL A 169 0.56 7.51 -23.79
C VAL A 169 -0.61 6.80 -23.09
N GLY A 170 -0.39 5.60 -22.56
CA GLY A 170 -1.40 4.83 -21.83
C GLY A 170 -1.85 5.52 -20.55
N VAL A 171 -0.94 6.09 -19.77
CA VAL A 171 -1.26 6.84 -18.55
C VAL A 171 -2.00 8.12 -18.88
N LEU A 172 -1.57 8.87 -19.90
CA LEU A 172 -2.27 10.08 -20.36
C LEU A 172 -3.68 9.76 -20.86
N THR A 173 -3.83 8.66 -21.60
CA THR A 173 -5.13 8.16 -22.07
C THR A 173 -6.01 7.77 -20.88
N ASN A 174 -5.50 6.98 -19.94
CA ASN A 174 -6.23 6.58 -18.74
C ASN A 174 -6.67 7.80 -17.92
N ALA A 175 -5.78 8.77 -17.73
CA ALA A 175 -6.10 10.03 -17.05
C ALA A 175 -7.18 10.82 -17.79
N ALA A 176 -7.14 10.89 -19.12
CA ALA A 176 -8.17 11.54 -19.92
C ALA A 176 -9.53 10.84 -19.79
N ILE A 177 -9.57 9.50 -19.87
CA ILE A 177 -10.79 8.71 -19.69
C ILE A 177 -11.36 8.93 -18.28
N LEU A 178 -10.53 8.89 -17.24
CA LEU A 178 -10.94 9.17 -15.86
C LEU A 178 -11.52 10.58 -15.70
N LEU A 179 -10.84 11.59 -16.24
CA LEU A 179 -11.28 12.98 -16.19
C LEU A 179 -12.61 13.18 -16.90
N LEU A 180 -12.81 12.55 -18.07
CA LEU A 180 -14.06 12.63 -18.81
C LEU A 180 -15.19 11.89 -18.08
N TYR A 181 -14.92 10.69 -17.59
CA TYR A 181 -15.90 9.86 -16.87
C TYR A 181 -16.38 10.52 -15.58
N PHE A 182 -15.47 11.11 -14.80
CA PHE A 182 -15.78 11.80 -13.54
C PHE A 182 -15.88 13.32 -13.68
N TRP A 183 -15.98 13.87 -14.90
CA TRP A 183 -15.90 15.32 -15.14
C TRP A 183 -16.94 16.09 -14.33
N LYS A 184 -18.21 15.67 -14.45
CA LYS A 184 -19.34 16.31 -13.74
C LYS A 184 -19.25 16.06 -12.24
N TYR A 185 -18.95 14.81 -11.86
CA TYR A 185 -18.82 14.40 -10.47
C TYR A 185 -17.76 15.20 -9.69
N LEU A 186 -16.66 15.59 -10.35
CA LEU A 186 -15.59 16.42 -9.76
C LEU A 186 -15.82 17.93 -9.90
N SER A 187 -16.84 18.38 -10.63
CA SER A 187 -17.11 19.81 -10.87
C SER A 187 -18.17 20.39 -9.92
N VAL A 188 -19.05 19.57 -9.34
CA VAL A 188 -20.24 20.01 -8.58
C VAL A 188 -19.89 20.50 -7.16
N GLU A 189 -18.79 20.03 -6.57
CA GLU A 189 -18.45 20.30 -5.16
C GLU A 189 -17.97 21.74 -4.86
N LYS A 190 -17.79 22.60 -5.87
CA LYS A 190 -17.40 24.00 -5.64
C LYS A 190 -18.57 24.91 -5.24
N ASP A 191 -19.81 24.45 -5.40
CA ASP A 191 -21.02 25.28 -5.26
C ASP A 191 -21.85 24.98 -3.99
N GLN A 192 -21.43 24.04 -3.12
CA GLN A 192 -22.13 23.71 -1.85
C GLN A 192 -21.41 24.23 -0.58
N GLU A 193 -20.83 25.43 -0.62
CA GLU A 193 -20.58 26.17 0.62
C GLU A 193 -21.90 26.81 1.09
N GLY A 194 -22.64 26.13 1.96
CA GLY A 194 -23.78 26.75 2.66
C GLY A 194 -24.83 25.86 3.34
N GLY A 195 -24.73 24.53 3.30
CA GLY A 195 -25.71 23.64 3.96
C GLY A 195 -25.03 22.64 4.88
N GLN A 196 -25.51 22.52 6.12
CA GLN A 196 -25.03 21.55 7.11
C GLN A 196 -25.01 20.11 6.55
N PRO A 197 -24.06 19.26 6.98
CA PRO A 197 -24.01 17.88 6.54
C PRO A 197 -25.14 17.09 7.22
N GLU A 198 -26.18 16.73 6.45
CA GLU A 198 -27.04 15.61 6.80
C GLU A 198 -26.21 14.33 6.71
N GLY A 199 -26.08 13.63 7.85
CA GLY A 199 -25.38 12.35 7.94
C GLY A 199 -26.10 11.26 7.14
N PRO A 200 -25.41 10.14 6.87
CA PRO A 200 -25.96 9.06 6.04
C PRO A 200 -27.19 8.44 6.70
N GLU A 201 -28.28 8.29 5.93
CA GLU A 201 -29.38 7.37 6.24
C GLU A 201 -28.79 5.97 6.48
N VAL A 202 -28.78 5.59 7.75
CA VAL A 202 -28.57 4.22 8.18
C VAL A 202 -29.88 3.50 7.92
N VAL A 203 -29.87 2.55 6.97
CA VAL A 203 -30.90 1.51 6.89
C VAL A 203 -30.83 0.73 8.20
N ALA A 204 -31.79 1.01 9.08
CA ALA A 204 -31.97 0.29 10.33
C ALA A 204 -32.80 -0.96 10.05
N ASP A 205 -32.18 -2.13 10.19
CA ASP A 205 -32.91 -3.37 10.46
C ASP A 205 -33.21 -3.44 11.96
N ASP A 206 -34.51 -3.47 12.27
CA ASP A 206 -35.23 -3.98 13.44
C ASP A 206 -34.58 -3.94 14.85
N GLU A 207 -35.04 -2.93 15.60
CA GLU A 207 -35.67 -3.00 16.93
C GLU A 207 -35.32 -4.17 17.89
N VAL A 208 -34.50 -3.89 18.90
CA VAL A 208 -34.68 -4.44 20.27
C VAL A 208 -34.54 -3.32 21.28
N THR A 209 -35.65 -3.02 21.95
CA THR A 209 -35.82 -1.98 22.97
C THR A 209 -35.13 -2.36 24.29
N SER A 210 -34.37 -1.42 24.86
CA SER A 210 -34.20 -1.36 26.32
C SER A 210 -34.13 0.09 26.79
N HIS A 211 -35.03 0.42 27.70
CA HIS A 211 -35.30 1.75 28.22
C HIS A 211 -34.14 2.32 29.04
N ARG A 212 -33.84 3.61 28.84
CA ARG A 212 -33.20 4.43 29.89
C ARG A 212 -33.85 5.81 29.97
N PHE A 213 -34.52 6.04 31.10
CA PHE A 213 -35.14 7.29 31.51
C PHE A 213 -34.10 8.41 31.75
N THR A 214 -34.47 9.64 31.38
CA THR A 214 -33.93 10.88 31.98
C THR A 214 -35.03 11.95 32.01
N PRO A 215 -35.04 12.85 33.02
CA PRO A 215 -36.24 13.54 33.47
C PRO A 215 -36.52 14.81 32.66
N ALA A 216 -37.80 15.06 32.39
CA ALA A 216 -38.27 16.24 31.70
C ALA A 216 -38.27 17.47 32.63
N ARG A 217 -37.67 18.56 32.13
CA ARG A 217 -37.62 19.89 32.73
C ARG A 217 -38.87 20.67 32.27
N MET A 218 -39.55 21.32 33.21
CA MET A 218 -40.76 22.12 33.00
C MET A 218 -40.56 23.27 32.01
N SER A 219 -41.58 23.49 31.17
CA SER A 219 -41.96 24.83 30.72
C SER A 219 -43.48 24.93 30.62
N HIS A 220 -44.02 25.86 31.39
CA HIS A 220 -45.41 26.28 31.46
C HIS A 220 -45.99 26.65 30.08
N VAL A 221 -47.26 26.27 29.85
CA VAL A 221 -48.24 27.13 29.16
C VAL A 221 -49.59 26.97 29.87
N SER A 222 -50.21 28.12 30.10
CA SER A 222 -51.45 28.32 30.85
C SER A 222 -52.72 28.01 30.03
N SER A 223 -53.78 27.77 30.82
CA SER A 223 -55.20 28.13 30.63
C SER A 223 -56.12 27.33 29.70
N LEU A 224 -57.00 26.56 30.37
CA LEU A 224 -58.49 26.58 30.28
C LEU A 224 -59.16 26.14 28.96
N ASN A 225 -59.77 24.94 28.95
CA ASN A 225 -61.18 24.73 29.29
C ASN A 225 -61.53 23.22 29.32
N PRO A 226 -62.57 22.82 30.08
CA PRO A 226 -62.98 21.42 30.26
C PRO A 226 -64.06 21.02 29.25
N ASP A 227 -64.12 19.75 28.86
CA ASP A 227 -65.37 18.99 28.66
C ASP A 227 -65.01 17.51 28.35
N ASP A 228 -65.82 16.61 28.92
CA ASP A 228 -65.94 15.15 28.70
C ASP A 228 -64.79 14.27 29.24
N VAL A 229 -64.89 13.53 30.36
CA VAL A 229 -65.90 12.55 30.86
C VAL A 229 -66.05 11.33 29.96
N ASP A 230 -65.36 10.24 30.33
CA ASP A 230 -65.86 8.85 30.48
C ASP A 230 -64.69 7.84 30.30
N CYS A 231 -64.27 7.05 31.29
CA CYS A 231 -64.92 5.96 32.06
C CYS A 231 -64.70 4.56 31.47
N ILE A 232 -64.16 3.69 32.35
CA ILE A 232 -64.41 2.23 32.50
C ILE A 232 -63.58 1.31 31.58
N SER A 233 -62.53 0.61 32.06
CA SER A 233 -62.45 -0.55 32.98
C SER A 233 -62.53 -1.93 32.28
N GLU A 234 -61.38 -2.63 32.25
CA GLU A 234 -61.15 -4.07 32.53
C GLU A 234 -61.96 -5.15 31.75
N PRO A 235 -61.78 -6.50 31.92
CA PRO A 235 -60.75 -7.24 32.68
C PRO A 235 -60.19 -8.55 32.02
N ILE A 236 -59.14 -9.10 32.67
CA ILE A 236 -58.89 -10.52 33.09
C ILE A 236 -58.84 -11.67 32.04
N ILE A 237 -57.77 -12.50 32.11
CA ILE A 237 -57.80 -13.96 32.39
C ILE A 237 -56.42 -14.48 32.82
N ARG A 238 -56.42 -15.28 33.90
CA ARG A 238 -55.31 -16.01 34.56
C ARG A 238 -55.18 -17.45 34.06
N SER A 239 -53.97 -18.00 34.13
CA SER A 239 -53.65 -19.38 34.62
C SER A 239 -52.11 -19.54 34.70
N ASN A 240 -51.46 -19.70 35.86
CA ASN A 240 -51.12 -20.96 36.58
C ASN A 240 -50.43 -22.01 35.67
N SER A 241 -49.27 -22.64 35.96
CA SER A 241 -48.67 -23.06 37.24
C SER A 241 -47.35 -23.89 37.05
N VAL A 242 -46.61 -24.11 38.16
CA VAL A 242 -45.64 -25.23 38.48
C VAL A 242 -44.18 -25.06 37.99
N SER A 243 -43.18 -24.64 38.81
CA SER A 243 -42.27 -25.39 39.75
C SER A 243 -41.46 -26.53 39.08
N THR A 244 -40.17 -26.82 39.28
CA THR A 244 -39.18 -26.79 40.40
C THR A 244 -37.83 -27.17 39.72
N SER A 245 -36.62 -26.71 40.06
CA SER A 245 -35.77 -27.25 41.14
C SER A 245 -34.40 -26.57 41.17
N VAL A 246 -33.97 -26.23 42.38
CA VAL A 246 -32.65 -25.74 42.79
C VAL A 246 -31.65 -26.91 42.88
N ASN A 247 -30.39 -26.69 42.54
CA ASN A 247 -29.28 -27.36 43.22
C ASN A 247 -28.01 -26.50 43.19
N GLU A 248 -27.54 -26.10 44.38
CA GLU A 248 -26.23 -25.50 44.63
C GLU A 248 -25.15 -26.58 44.69
N ASN A 249 -23.92 -26.24 44.31
CA ASN A 249 -22.72 -26.70 45.02
C ASN A 249 -21.48 -25.84 44.65
N LEU A 250 -20.90 -25.24 45.69
CA LEU A 250 -19.61 -24.56 45.71
C LEU A 250 -18.46 -25.59 45.80
N ARG A 251 -17.42 -25.46 44.96
CA ARG A 251 -16.01 -25.68 45.33
C ARG A 251 -15.03 -25.23 44.24
N SER A 252 -14.31 -24.15 44.56
CA SER A 252 -12.90 -23.85 44.29
C SER A 252 -12.10 -24.80 43.38
N ARG A 253 -11.58 -24.29 42.25
CA ARG A 253 -10.13 -24.15 41.99
C ARG A 253 -9.85 -23.36 40.70
N SER A 254 -8.93 -22.42 40.84
CA SER A 254 -8.27 -21.63 39.79
C SER A 254 -7.63 -22.46 38.68
N ILE A 255 -7.58 -21.90 37.46
CA ILE A 255 -6.34 -21.58 36.73
C ILE A 255 -6.69 -20.55 35.64
N ASN A 256 -5.94 -19.45 35.66
CA ASN A 256 -6.18 -18.20 34.94
C ASN A 256 -5.68 -18.25 33.50
N SER A 257 -6.43 -17.55 32.65
CA SER A 257 -6.10 -17.16 31.29
C SER A 257 -4.96 -16.14 31.24
N GLU A 258 -4.10 -16.31 30.26
CA GLU A 258 -2.79 -15.70 30.03
C GLU A 258 -2.82 -14.22 29.58
N ALA A 259 -3.93 -13.50 29.80
CA ALA A 259 -4.12 -12.13 29.34
C ALA A 259 -3.78 -11.05 30.40
N ASP A 260 -3.69 -11.42 31.68
CA ASP A 260 -3.51 -10.44 32.78
C ASP A 260 -2.06 -10.28 33.26
N ILE A 261 -1.08 -10.98 32.67
CA ILE A 261 0.32 -10.93 33.11
C ILE A 261 1.15 -9.84 32.38
N GLN A 262 0.72 -9.35 31.21
CA GLN A 262 1.52 -8.35 30.46
C GLN A 262 1.31 -6.89 30.88
N LEU A 263 0.21 -6.57 31.56
CA LEU A 263 -0.08 -5.21 32.00
C LEU A 263 0.61 -4.83 33.33
N ALA A 264 0.99 -5.82 34.14
CA ALA A 264 1.68 -5.60 35.42
C ALA A 264 3.20 -5.42 35.30
N ILE A 265 3.82 -5.82 34.18
CA ILE A 265 5.29 -5.75 34.00
C ILE A 265 5.75 -4.37 33.49
N LYS A 266 4.85 -3.55 32.93
CA LYS A 266 5.23 -2.25 32.34
C LYS A 266 5.23 -1.08 33.34
N SER A 267 4.56 -1.21 34.48
CA SER A 267 4.52 -0.16 35.52
C SER A 267 5.62 -0.26 36.58
N LEU A 268 6.37 -1.37 36.63
CA LEU A 268 7.39 -1.63 37.66
C LEU A 268 8.84 -1.27 37.25
N ARG A 269 9.07 -0.80 36.02
CA ARG A 269 10.43 -0.45 35.54
C ARG A 269 10.78 1.04 35.59
N ALA A 270 9.86 1.89 36.04
CA ALA A 270 10.04 3.35 36.05
C ALA A 270 10.32 3.94 37.45
N SER A 271 10.54 3.12 38.47
CA SER A 271 10.81 3.62 39.83
C SER A 271 11.87 2.79 40.54
N SER A 272 13.15 3.09 40.31
CA SER A 272 14.24 2.88 41.27
C SER A 272 15.53 3.57 40.80
N MET A 273 16.21 4.18 41.78
CA MET A 273 17.50 4.89 41.77
C MET A 273 17.41 6.41 41.50
N SER A 274 17.70 7.32 42.42
CA SER A 274 18.01 7.25 43.87
C SER A 274 18.02 8.68 44.43
N HIS A 275 17.58 8.81 45.67
CA HIS A 275 17.59 10.01 46.53
C HIS A 275 19.00 10.58 46.81
N GLU A 276 19.11 11.89 47.02
CA GLU A 276 19.67 12.45 48.27
C GLU A 276 19.17 13.88 48.56
N MET A 277 18.80 14.09 49.83
CA MET A 277 18.11 15.25 50.42
C MET A 277 19.08 16.37 50.83
N VAL A 278 18.63 17.64 50.89
CA VAL A 278 18.87 18.56 52.03
C VAL A 278 17.70 19.55 52.18
N GLU A 279 17.34 19.79 53.44
CA GLU A 279 16.18 20.46 54.03
C GLU A 279 15.83 21.89 53.62
N VAL A 280 14.51 22.13 53.71
CA VAL A 280 13.82 23.41 53.75
C VAL A 280 13.97 24.04 55.14
N SER A 281 14.32 25.32 55.20
CA SER A 281 14.12 26.16 56.38
C SER A 281 13.42 27.46 56.00
N THR A 282 12.26 27.67 56.63
CA THR A 282 11.36 28.82 56.55
C THR A 282 11.90 30.03 57.32
N VAL A 283 11.83 31.24 56.75
CA VAL A 283 11.85 32.52 57.52
C VAL A 283 10.94 33.55 56.83
N PRO A 284 10.13 34.35 57.57
CA PRO A 284 9.07 35.17 57.02
C PRO A 284 9.47 36.64 56.73
N ASP A 285 8.55 37.27 56.02
CA ASP A 285 8.44 38.66 55.55
C ASP A 285 8.57 39.74 56.65
N ARG A 286 9.32 40.82 56.37
CA ARG A 286 9.24 42.13 57.03
C ARG A 286 9.62 43.26 56.08
N ARG A 287 8.71 44.24 56.01
CA ARG A 287 8.86 45.60 55.44
C ARG A 287 9.96 46.39 56.18
N ASP A 288 10.63 47.30 55.48
CA ASP A 288 10.71 48.71 55.88
C ASP A 288 11.34 49.63 54.81
N GLU A 289 11.07 50.92 55.01
CA GLU A 289 11.04 52.07 54.12
C GLU A 289 12.40 52.66 53.68
N GLY A 290 12.36 53.45 52.60
CA GLY A 290 12.80 54.86 52.72
C GLY A 290 14.13 55.31 52.13
N ALA A 291 14.01 56.34 51.27
CA ALA A 291 14.85 57.53 51.16
C ALA A 291 15.96 57.62 50.07
N SER A 292 15.80 58.71 49.30
CA SER A 292 16.71 59.24 48.29
C SER A 292 17.83 60.08 48.91
N SER A 293 19.00 60.22 48.25
CA SER A 293 19.55 61.55 47.90
C SER A 293 20.85 61.52 47.09
N ARG A 294 20.77 62.24 45.96
CA ARG A 294 21.77 62.94 45.13
C ARG A 294 23.10 63.42 45.79
N LYS A 295 24.19 63.34 44.98
CA LYS A 295 25.08 64.42 44.44
C LYS A 295 26.62 64.21 44.57
N PHE A 296 27.24 64.03 43.41
CA PHE A 296 28.38 64.77 42.81
C PHE A 296 29.63 65.09 43.66
N THR A 297 30.80 64.52 43.29
CA THR A 297 32.03 65.30 42.99
C THR A 297 33.03 64.48 42.16
N ARG A 298 33.84 65.22 41.40
CA ARG A 298 34.72 64.84 40.29
C ARG A 298 36.17 64.90 40.78
N THR A 299 37.02 63.91 40.49
CA THR A 299 38.38 64.04 39.91
C THR A 299 39.25 62.77 40.01
N ALA A 300 40.06 62.59 38.95
CA ALA A 300 41.39 61.98 38.89
C ALA A 300 41.54 60.44 38.93
N SER A 301 41.76 59.90 37.74
CA SER A 301 42.85 58.96 37.38
C SER A 301 43.45 58.07 38.47
N GLN A 302 43.22 56.76 38.35
CA GLN A 302 44.29 55.77 38.29
C GLN A 302 43.74 54.41 37.86
N GLN A 303 44.41 53.81 36.88
CA GLN A 303 44.16 52.46 36.40
C GLN A 303 44.23 51.47 37.57
N ARG A 304 43.15 50.70 37.74
CA ARG A 304 43.22 49.33 38.26
C ARG A 304 42.33 48.48 37.36
N SER A 305 42.95 47.74 36.46
CA SER A 305 42.32 46.67 35.71
C SER A 305 41.82 45.62 36.69
N VAL A 306 40.52 45.66 37.00
CA VAL A 306 39.83 44.59 37.69
C VAL A 306 39.74 43.44 36.69
N ILE A 307 40.39 42.32 37.04
CA ILE A 307 40.20 41.04 36.39
C ILE A 307 38.71 40.72 36.53
N ILE A 308 37.98 40.73 35.41
CA ILE A 308 36.66 40.14 35.34
C ILE A 308 36.93 38.64 35.34
N GLU A 309 36.75 38.02 36.51
CA GLU A 309 36.61 36.58 36.61
C GLU A 309 35.27 36.25 35.95
N ASP A 310 35.34 35.67 34.75
CA ASP A 310 34.17 35.21 34.01
C ASP A 310 33.39 34.25 34.91
N LEU A 311 32.19 34.68 35.32
CA LEU A 311 31.21 33.82 35.96
C LEU A 311 31.00 32.60 35.04
N PRO A 312 31.17 31.36 35.53
CA PRO A 312 30.95 30.20 34.67
C PRO A 312 29.53 30.25 34.11
N PRO A 313 29.33 29.92 32.82
CA PRO A 313 28.00 29.91 32.24
C PRO A 313 27.10 29.02 33.11
N SER A 314 25.87 29.47 33.34
CA SER A 314 24.90 28.74 34.16
C SER A 314 24.79 27.28 33.67
N PRO A 315 24.73 26.29 34.58
CA PRO A 315 24.69 24.87 34.21
C PRO A 315 23.49 24.51 33.31
N GLU A 316 22.45 25.34 33.28
CA GLU A 316 21.30 25.20 32.37
C GLU A 316 21.66 25.49 30.90
N ALA A 317 22.54 26.46 30.62
CA ALA A 317 22.94 26.84 29.26
C ALA A 317 23.87 25.80 28.60
N ASN A 318 24.65 25.05 29.39
CA ASN A 318 25.49 23.96 28.88
C ASN A 318 24.66 22.70 28.58
N GLY A 319 23.64 22.40 29.39
CA GLY A 319 22.74 21.27 29.14
C GLY A 319 21.83 21.44 27.92
N GLU A 320 21.44 22.67 27.59
CA GLU A 320 20.70 22.96 26.35
C GLU A 320 21.59 22.82 25.10
N LYS A 321 22.83 23.35 25.14
CA LYS A 321 23.79 23.20 24.04
C LYS A 321 24.20 21.75 23.78
N GLU A 322 24.39 20.95 24.82
CA GLU A 322 24.69 19.52 24.68
C GLU A 322 23.50 18.75 24.09
N LYS A 323 22.26 19.07 24.48
CA LYS A 323 21.05 18.49 23.89
C LYS A 323 20.89 18.90 22.42
N GLU A 324 21.14 20.15 22.08
CA GLU A 324 21.11 20.64 20.70
C GLU A 324 22.16 19.93 19.83
N ALA A 325 23.40 19.82 20.31
CA ALA A 325 24.47 19.10 19.62
C ALA A 325 24.14 17.61 19.41
N GLN A 326 23.56 16.94 20.42
CA GLN A 326 23.12 15.54 20.28
C GLN A 326 21.96 15.37 19.30
N VAL A 327 21.04 16.36 19.21
CA VAL A 327 19.94 16.36 18.24
C VAL A 327 20.47 16.59 16.82
N GLU A 328 21.43 17.50 16.64
CA GLU A 328 22.08 17.74 15.36
C GLU A 328 22.88 16.52 14.88
N GLU A 329 23.65 15.88 15.76
CA GLU A 329 24.40 14.67 15.42
C GLU A 329 23.47 13.54 14.96
N LYS A 330 22.36 13.32 15.67
CA LYS A 330 21.33 12.35 15.28
C LYS A 330 20.70 12.70 13.93
N ARG A 331 20.38 13.97 13.69
CA ARG A 331 19.84 14.43 12.40
C ARG A 331 20.82 14.22 11.25
N TRP A 332 22.11 14.53 11.45
CA TRP A 332 23.15 14.32 10.45
C TRP A 332 23.30 12.83 10.10
N LYS A 333 23.35 11.95 11.10
CA LYS A 333 23.40 10.49 10.88
C LYS A 333 22.22 10.00 10.05
N ILE A 334 21.00 10.46 10.36
CA ILE A 334 19.80 10.13 9.58
C ILE A 334 19.89 10.66 8.15
N LEU A 335 20.37 11.89 7.97
CA LEU A 335 20.49 12.49 6.63
C LEU A 335 21.50 11.73 5.76
N VAL A 336 22.67 11.40 6.31
CA VAL A 336 23.71 10.62 5.64
C VAL A 336 23.18 9.23 5.28
N TRP A 337 22.50 8.57 6.22
CA TRP A 337 21.88 7.26 5.98
C TRP A 337 20.85 7.32 4.84
N LYS A 338 19.93 8.28 4.86
CA LYS A 338 18.95 8.47 3.78
C LYS A 338 19.62 8.72 2.44
N THR A 339 20.64 9.59 2.42
CA THR A 339 21.40 9.91 1.21
C THR A 339 22.09 8.66 0.65
N ALA A 340 22.66 7.83 1.52
CA ALA A 340 23.28 6.58 1.12
C ALA A 340 22.27 5.58 0.55
N VAL A 341 21.08 5.43 1.15
CA VAL A 341 20.00 4.59 0.62
C VAL A 341 19.60 5.03 -0.80
N TYR A 342 19.42 6.34 -1.01
CA TYR A 342 19.10 6.87 -2.33
C TYR A 342 20.24 6.67 -3.34
N LEU A 343 21.49 6.85 -2.93
CA LEU A 343 22.66 6.65 -3.79
C LEU A 343 22.81 5.19 -4.21
N ILE A 344 22.64 4.24 -3.29
CA ILE A 344 22.71 2.80 -3.58
C ILE A 344 21.58 2.39 -4.52
N THR A 345 20.36 2.86 -4.27
CA THR A 345 19.21 2.61 -5.15
C THR A 345 19.44 3.19 -6.55
N LEU A 346 19.96 4.42 -6.64
CA LEU A 346 20.28 5.05 -7.92
C LEU A 346 21.39 4.28 -8.65
N GLY A 347 22.43 3.85 -7.92
CA GLY A 347 23.49 3.00 -8.46
C GLY A 347 22.96 1.67 -9.00
N MET A 348 22.03 1.04 -8.29
CA MET A 348 21.31 -0.16 -8.77
C MET A 348 20.56 0.12 -10.07
N LEU A 349 19.78 1.21 -10.15
CA LEU A 349 19.04 1.55 -11.37
C LEU A 349 19.97 1.84 -12.56
N ILE A 350 21.09 2.55 -12.33
CA ILE A 350 22.10 2.79 -13.38
C ILE A 350 22.73 1.47 -13.84
N ALA A 351 23.09 0.58 -12.91
CA ALA A 351 23.63 -0.74 -13.22
C ALA A 351 22.65 -1.58 -14.07
N LEU A 352 21.36 -1.55 -13.74
CA LEU A 352 20.31 -2.19 -14.54
C LEU A 352 20.23 -1.59 -15.96
N LEU A 353 20.24 -0.26 -16.08
CA LEU A 353 20.23 0.44 -17.38
C LEU A 353 21.47 0.15 -18.23
N MET A 354 22.62 -0.10 -17.61
CA MET A 354 23.85 -0.54 -18.29
C MET A 354 23.79 -1.99 -18.79
N GLY A 355 22.71 -2.72 -18.51
CA GLY A 355 22.52 -4.09 -18.96
C GLY A 355 23.25 -5.13 -18.10
N LEU A 356 23.62 -4.79 -16.86
CA LEU A 356 24.13 -5.78 -15.92
C LEU A 356 23.05 -6.80 -15.54
N ASN A 357 23.48 -7.96 -15.05
CA ASN A 357 22.55 -9.02 -14.66
C ASN A 357 21.59 -8.53 -13.57
N MET A 358 20.29 -8.55 -13.88
CA MET A 358 19.27 -7.92 -13.04
C MET A 358 19.27 -8.50 -11.62
N SER A 359 19.35 -9.83 -11.51
CA SER A 359 19.30 -10.55 -10.22
C SER A 359 20.49 -10.19 -9.33
N TRP A 360 21.71 -10.34 -9.85
CA TRP A 360 22.93 -10.01 -9.08
C TRP A 360 23.00 -8.53 -8.70
N THR A 361 22.57 -7.64 -9.59
CA THR A 361 22.52 -6.20 -9.29
C THR A 361 21.56 -5.89 -8.13
N ALA A 362 20.35 -6.45 -8.14
CA ALA A 362 19.38 -6.22 -7.07
C ALA A 362 19.80 -6.86 -5.74
N ILE A 363 20.35 -8.08 -5.76
CA ILE A 363 20.88 -8.76 -4.56
C ILE A 363 22.04 -7.96 -3.98
N THR A 364 22.97 -7.49 -4.81
CA THR A 364 24.11 -6.69 -4.35
C THR A 364 23.65 -5.40 -3.69
N ALA A 365 22.70 -4.69 -4.29
CA ALA A 365 22.13 -3.48 -3.69
C ALA A 365 21.46 -3.77 -2.33
N ALA A 366 20.68 -4.86 -2.26
CA ALA A 366 20.05 -5.30 -1.01
C ALA A 366 21.06 -5.67 0.08
N LEU A 367 22.13 -6.38 -0.27
CA LEU A 367 23.21 -6.76 0.66
C LEU A 367 23.96 -5.52 1.18
N VAL A 368 24.27 -4.57 0.29
CA VAL A 368 24.94 -3.31 0.69
C VAL A 368 24.04 -2.49 1.62
N LEU A 369 22.74 -2.40 1.34
CA LEU A 369 21.78 -1.73 2.23
C LEU A 369 21.66 -2.42 3.59
N LEU A 370 21.62 -3.76 3.60
CA LEU A 370 21.56 -4.54 4.83
C LEU A 370 22.82 -4.37 5.68
N ALA A 371 23.99 -4.34 5.03
CA ALA A 371 25.27 -4.04 5.67
C ALA A 371 25.37 -2.58 6.12
N LEU A 372 24.69 -1.64 5.47
CA LEU A 372 24.67 -0.25 5.93
C LEU A 372 23.86 -0.09 7.23
N ASP A 373 22.86 -0.94 7.44
CA ASP A 373 21.93 -0.90 8.57
C ASP A 373 22.07 -2.10 9.52
N PHE A 374 23.32 -2.55 9.77
CA PHE A 374 23.68 -3.74 10.55
C PHE A 374 22.94 -3.87 11.91
N THR A 375 22.48 -2.77 12.50
CA THR A 375 21.76 -2.76 13.78
C THR A 375 20.29 -3.16 13.68
N ASP A 376 19.63 -2.94 12.53
CA ASP A 376 18.17 -3.14 12.37
C ASP A 376 17.80 -3.95 11.11
N ALA A 377 18.77 -4.74 10.62
CA ALA A 377 18.61 -5.65 9.49
C ALA A 377 17.42 -6.62 9.68
N GLN A 378 17.17 -7.08 10.92
CA GLN A 378 16.07 -7.98 11.24
C GLN A 378 14.69 -7.33 10.96
N ALA A 379 14.46 -6.09 11.40
CA ALA A 379 13.18 -5.42 11.17
C ALA A 379 12.92 -5.17 9.68
N CYS A 380 13.99 -4.94 8.90
CA CYS A 380 13.89 -4.90 7.43
C CYS A 380 13.48 -6.26 6.85
N LEU A 381 14.11 -7.35 7.27
CA LEU A 381 13.83 -8.68 6.75
C LEU A 381 12.42 -9.16 7.14
N GLU A 382 11.92 -8.82 8.33
CA GLU A 382 10.55 -9.13 8.76
C GLU A 382 9.47 -8.50 7.86
N LYS A 383 9.78 -7.35 7.23
CA LYS A 383 8.89 -6.69 6.27
C LYS A 383 8.89 -7.34 4.87
N VAL A 384 9.83 -8.24 4.57
CA VAL A 384 9.89 -8.91 3.27
C VAL A 384 8.69 -9.85 3.10
N SER A 385 8.08 -9.83 1.92
CA SER A 385 6.93 -10.67 1.61
C SER A 385 7.38 -12.10 1.23
N TYR A 386 7.82 -12.89 2.21
CA TYR A 386 8.21 -14.29 1.98
C TYR A 386 7.09 -15.14 1.38
N SER A 387 5.83 -14.82 1.70
CA SER A 387 4.65 -15.45 1.09
C SER A 387 4.63 -15.30 -0.43
N LEU A 388 5.15 -14.18 -0.96
CA LEU A 388 5.23 -13.94 -2.39
C LEU A 388 6.35 -14.78 -3.03
N LEU A 389 7.52 -14.88 -2.40
CA LEU A 389 8.62 -15.73 -2.88
C LEU A 389 8.20 -17.20 -2.95
N ILE A 390 7.57 -17.72 -1.88
CA ILE A 390 7.04 -19.08 -1.81
C ILE A 390 5.96 -19.31 -2.87
N PHE A 391 5.13 -18.30 -3.13
CA PHE A 391 4.12 -18.36 -4.19
C PHE A 391 4.73 -18.55 -5.58
N PHE A 392 5.84 -17.86 -5.89
CA PHE A 392 6.55 -18.04 -7.17
C PHE A 392 7.17 -19.43 -7.27
N CYS A 393 7.79 -19.95 -6.21
CA CYS A 393 8.32 -21.31 -6.22
C CYS A 393 7.23 -22.34 -6.56
N GLY A 394 6.08 -22.29 -5.88
CA GLY A 394 4.96 -23.18 -6.19
C GLY A 394 4.41 -22.98 -7.60
N MET A 395 4.43 -21.74 -8.10
CA MET A 395 3.84 -21.43 -9.41
C MET A 395 4.73 -21.94 -10.52
N PHE A 396 6.05 -21.78 -10.42
CA PHE A 396 6.99 -22.32 -11.40
C PHE A 396 6.86 -23.85 -11.51
N ILE A 397 6.79 -24.55 -10.38
CA ILE A 397 6.54 -26.01 -10.37
C ILE A 397 5.20 -26.34 -11.01
N THR A 398 4.13 -25.63 -10.62
CA THR A 398 2.78 -25.88 -11.13
C THR A 398 2.71 -25.66 -12.65
N VAL A 399 3.32 -24.59 -13.14
CA VAL A 399 3.30 -24.24 -14.57
C VAL A 399 4.20 -25.18 -15.38
N ASP A 400 5.39 -25.55 -14.88
CA ASP A 400 6.24 -26.55 -15.54
C ASP A 400 5.53 -27.91 -15.62
N GLY A 401 4.94 -28.37 -14.52
CA GLY A 401 4.12 -29.58 -14.49
C GLY A 401 2.95 -29.49 -15.47
N PHE A 402 2.23 -28.36 -15.51
CA PHE A 402 1.13 -28.17 -16.45
C PHE A 402 1.61 -28.15 -17.91
N ASN A 403 2.78 -27.57 -18.20
CA ASN A 403 3.40 -27.61 -19.53
C ASN A 403 3.71 -29.05 -19.97
N LYS A 404 4.13 -29.93 -19.05
CA LYS A 404 4.39 -31.36 -19.31
C LYS A 404 3.13 -32.16 -19.65
N THR A 405 1.93 -31.68 -19.32
CA THR A 405 0.67 -32.37 -19.67
C THR A 405 0.32 -32.31 -21.17
N GLY A 406 0.94 -31.41 -21.93
CA GLY A 406 0.62 -31.18 -23.34
C GLY A 406 -0.65 -30.35 -23.59
N ILE A 407 -1.51 -30.15 -22.59
CA ILE A 407 -2.75 -29.35 -22.72
C ILE A 407 -2.45 -27.94 -23.25
N PRO A 408 -1.47 -27.18 -22.69
CA PRO A 408 -1.16 -25.86 -23.22
C PRO A 408 -0.64 -25.89 -24.68
N ASN A 409 0.06 -26.94 -25.09
CA ASN A 409 0.52 -27.10 -26.48
C ASN A 409 -0.67 -27.28 -27.42
N THR A 410 -1.61 -28.17 -27.11
CA THR A 410 -2.79 -28.41 -27.94
C THR A 410 -3.66 -27.16 -28.07
N LEU A 411 -3.84 -26.40 -26.98
CA LEU A 411 -4.57 -25.12 -27.02
C LEU A 411 -3.83 -24.08 -27.85
N TRP A 412 -2.50 -24.04 -27.78
CA TRP A 412 -1.70 -23.14 -28.59
C TRP A 412 -1.77 -23.47 -30.07
N GLU A 413 -1.66 -24.75 -30.46
CA GLU A 413 -1.77 -25.19 -31.86
C GLU A 413 -3.12 -24.79 -32.51
N LEU A 414 -4.20 -24.73 -31.72
CA LEU A 414 -5.51 -24.26 -32.18
C LEU A 414 -5.54 -22.74 -32.44
N VAL A 415 -4.83 -21.96 -31.61
CA VAL A 415 -4.88 -20.49 -31.62
C VAL A 415 -3.80 -19.89 -32.52
N GLU A 416 -2.64 -20.53 -32.60
CA GLU A 416 -1.44 -20.07 -33.29
C GLU A 416 -1.70 -19.63 -34.74
N PRO A 417 -2.43 -20.37 -35.60
CA PRO A 417 -2.66 -19.98 -36.98
C PRO A 417 -3.35 -18.62 -37.12
N TYR A 418 -4.12 -18.23 -36.11
CA TYR A 418 -4.89 -17.00 -36.10
C TYR A 418 -4.23 -15.89 -35.28
N SER A 419 -3.25 -16.21 -34.43
CA SER A 419 -2.62 -15.26 -33.49
C SER A 419 -1.18 -14.89 -33.85
N ARG A 420 -0.76 -15.14 -35.10
CA ARG A 420 0.59 -14.78 -35.57
C ARG A 420 0.78 -13.26 -35.58
N ILE A 421 2.01 -12.85 -35.28
CA ILE A 421 2.39 -11.43 -35.09
C ILE A 421 2.73 -10.74 -36.43
N ASP A 422 2.58 -11.45 -37.56
CA ASP A 422 2.78 -10.96 -38.91
C ASP A 422 1.61 -10.08 -39.41
N SER A 423 0.42 -10.22 -38.81
CA SER A 423 -0.78 -9.49 -39.17
C SER A 423 -1.38 -8.73 -37.99
N ALA A 424 -1.90 -7.53 -38.23
CA ALA A 424 -2.63 -6.75 -37.23
C ALA A 424 -3.81 -7.52 -36.61
N LYS A 425 -4.47 -8.38 -37.40
CA LYS A 425 -5.56 -9.25 -36.91
C LYS A 425 -5.04 -10.28 -35.91
N GLY A 426 -3.87 -10.87 -36.18
CA GLY A 426 -3.30 -11.88 -35.29
C GLY A 426 -2.77 -11.30 -34.00
N VAL A 427 -2.17 -10.11 -34.06
CA VAL A 427 -1.78 -9.39 -32.84
C VAL A 427 -2.98 -8.98 -31.99
N ALA A 428 -4.08 -8.55 -32.63
CA ALA A 428 -5.32 -8.25 -31.91
C ALA A 428 -5.92 -9.49 -31.24
N LEU A 429 -5.95 -10.64 -31.93
CA LEU A 429 -6.42 -11.90 -31.33
C LEU A 429 -5.53 -12.36 -30.18
N LEU A 430 -4.21 -12.30 -30.36
CA LEU A 430 -3.24 -12.60 -29.31
C LEU A 430 -3.49 -11.72 -28.07
N ALA A 431 -3.71 -10.43 -28.27
CA ALA A 431 -4.01 -9.51 -27.16
C ALA A 431 -5.31 -9.89 -26.43
N VAL A 432 -6.36 -10.30 -27.16
CA VAL A 432 -7.61 -10.78 -26.55
C VAL A 432 -7.39 -12.06 -25.73
N VAL A 433 -6.61 -13.01 -26.25
CA VAL A 433 -6.27 -14.25 -25.54
C VAL A 433 -5.50 -13.93 -24.25
N ILE A 434 -4.49 -13.05 -24.32
CA ILE A 434 -3.74 -12.61 -23.14
C ILE A 434 -4.66 -11.89 -22.13
N LEU A 435 -5.52 -10.98 -22.59
CA LEU A 435 -6.47 -10.25 -21.74
C LEU A 435 -7.39 -11.20 -20.93
N ILE A 436 -7.95 -12.20 -21.60
CA ILE A 436 -8.82 -13.20 -20.98
C ILE A 436 -8.02 -14.06 -20.01
N LEU A 437 -6.89 -14.62 -20.47
CA LEU A 437 -6.09 -15.55 -19.66
C LEU A 437 -5.51 -14.85 -18.42
N SER A 438 -5.07 -13.60 -18.54
CA SER A 438 -4.60 -12.79 -17.40
C SER A 438 -5.67 -12.58 -16.33
N ASN A 439 -6.96 -12.47 -16.70
CA ASN A 439 -8.04 -12.32 -15.73
C ASN A 439 -8.54 -13.65 -15.14
N VAL A 440 -8.32 -14.77 -15.84
CA VAL A 440 -8.72 -16.12 -15.39
C VAL A 440 -7.61 -16.78 -14.56
N ALA A 441 -6.39 -16.81 -15.07
CA ALA A 441 -5.23 -17.48 -14.48
C ALA A 441 -4.35 -16.55 -13.63
N SER A 442 -4.54 -15.23 -13.70
CA SER A 442 -3.61 -14.19 -13.26
C SER A 442 -2.46 -13.93 -14.25
N ASN A 443 -1.84 -12.76 -14.12
CA ASN A 443 -0.81 -12.29 -15.06
C ASN A 443 0.44 -13.18 -15.11
N VAL A 444 1.03 -13.56 -13.96
CA VAL A 444 2.27 -14.35 -13.95
C VAL A 444 2.08 -15.75 -14.58
N PRO A 445 1.08 -16.57 -14.19
CA PRO A 445 0.85 -17.84 -14.86
C PRO A 445 0.59 -17.69 -16.35
N THR A 446 -0.16 -16.65 -16.75
CA THR A 446 -0.42 -16.35 -18.16
C THR A 446 0.87 -16.15 -18.95
N VAL A 447 1.81 -15.39 -18.40
CA VAL A 447 3.13 -15.17 -18.99
C VAL A 447 3.92 -16.47 -19.11
N LEU A 448 3.98 -17.27 -18.05
CA LEU A 448 4.73 -18.53 -18.05
C LEU A 448 4.13 -19.57 -19.01
N LEU A 449 2.82 -19.54 -19.23
CA LEU A 449 2.12 -20.46 -20.14
C LEU A 449 2.22 -20.04 -21.60
N LEU A 450 2.11 -18.75 -21.90
CA LEU A 450 2.10 -18.25 -23.27
C LEU A 450 3.47 -17.80 -23.77
N GLY A 451 4.34 -17.32 -22.89
CA GLY A 451 5.57 -16.60 -23.24
C GLY A 451 6.46 -17.34 -24.22
N THR A 452 6.91 -18.54 -23.85
CA THR A 452 7.81 -19.36 -24.69
C THR A 452 7.17 -19.75 -26.03
N ARG A 453 5.85 -20.00 -26.05
CA ARG A 453 5.12 -20.40 -27.26
C ARG A 453 4.92 -19.23 -28.23
N VAL A 454 4.50 -18.09 -27.70
CA VAL A 454 4.34 -16.83 -28.42
C VAL A 454 5.68 -16.37 -28.98
N ALA A 455 6.75 -16.47 -28.19
CA ALA A 455 8.11 -16.15 -28.61
C ALA A 455 8.62 -17.10 -29.70
N ALA A 456 8.43 -18.42 -29.56
CA ALA A 456 8.84 -19.40 -30.56
C ALA A 456 8.12 -19.20 -31.90
N SER A 457 6.81 -18.96 -31.88
CA SER A 457 6.03 -18.67 -33.09
C SER A 457 6.49 -17.36 -33.77
N ALA A 458 6.87 -16.36 -32.97
CA ALA A 458 7.38 -15.09 -33.48
C ALA A 458 8.82 -15.20 -34.03
N ALA A 459 9.68 -16.00 -33.38
CA ALA A 459 11.06 -16.24 -33.80
C ALA A 459 11.12 -16.93 -35.18
N ALA A 460 10.10 -17.75 -35.51
CA ALA A 460 9.95 -18.34 -36.85
C ALA A 460 9.73 -17.29 -37.96
N ILE A 461 9.27 -16.09 -37.62
CA ILE A 461 9.12 -14.96 -38.55
C ILE A 461 10.41 -14.16 -38.61
N SER A 462 10.90 -13.67 -37.46
CA SER A 462 12.19 -12.96 -37.35
C SER A 462 12.63 -12.82 -35.89
N HIS A 463 13.93 -12.63 -35.65
CA HIS A 463 14.45 -12.28 -34.32
C HIS A 463 13.89 -10.96 -33.76
N GLY A 464 13.55 -10.00 -34.63
CA GLY A 464 12.90 -8.76 -34.20
C GLY A 464 11.46 -9.00 -33.71
N SER A 465 10.76 -9.94 -34.34
CA SER A 465 9.40 -10.33 -33.98
C SER A 465 9.35 -11.03 -32.62
N GLU A 466 10.35 -11.84 -32.27
CA GLU A 466 10.48 -12.47 -30.96
C GLU A 466 10.51 -11.43 -29.84
N ARG A 467 11.36 -10.40 -29.97
CA ARG A 467 11.40 -9.29 -28.99
C ARG A 467 10.05 -8.58 -28.88
N LYS A 468 9.42 -8.26 -30.02
CA LYS A 468 8.10 -7.62 -30.04
C LYS A 468 7.06 -8.49 -29.33
N ALA A 469 7.10 -9.81 -29.50
CA ALA A 469 6.20 -10.75 -28.86
C ALA A 469 6.24 -10.66 -27.33
N TRP A 470 7.45 -10.63 -26.77
CA TRP A 470 7.67 -10.46 -25.34
C TRP A 470 7.20 -9.10 -24.82
N LEU A 471 7.44 -8.02 -25.57
CA LEU A 471 6.98 -6.67 -25.18
C LEU A 471 5.45 -6.53 -25.27
N ILE A 472 4.82 -7.15 -26.28
CA ILE A 472 3.35 -7.24 -26.39
C ILE A 472 2.80 -8.01 -25.18
N LEU A 473 3.40 -9.15 -24.84
CA LEU A 473 2.99 -9.94 -23.69
C LEU A 473 3.13 -9.13 -22.39
N ALA A 474 4.22 -8.38 -22.21
CA ALA A 474 4.44 -7.53 -21.04
C ALA A 474 3.39 -6.43 -20.93
N TRP A 475 3.15 -5.70 -22.01
CA TRP A 475 2.17 -4.63 -22.04
C TRP A 475 0.74 -5.15 -21.81
N VAL A 476 0.30 -6.12 -22.61
CA VAL A 476 -1.08 -6.60 -22.58
C VAL A 476 -1.37 -7.32 -21.27
N SER A 477 -0.51 -8.22 -20.81
CA SER A 477 -0.74 -8.95 -19.56
C SER A 477 -0.76 -8.04 -18.33
N THR A 478 0.00 -6.94 -18.35
CA THR A 478 0.01 -5.97 -17.26
C THR A 478 -1.22 -5.08 -17.27
N VAL A 479 -1.57 -4.51 -18.42
CA VAL A 479 -2.75 -3.62 -18.55
C VAL A 479 -4.04 -4.42 -18.37
N ALA A 480 -4.07 -5.71 -18.74
CA ALA A 480 -5.19 -6.62 -18.50
C ALA A 480 -5.66 -6.65 -17.03
N GLY A 481 -4.75 -6.38 -16.10
CA GLY A 481 -5.04 -6.27 -14.69
C GLY A 481 -6.07 -5.18 -14.35
N ASN A 482 -6.28 -4.20 -15.22
CA ASN A 482 -7.27 -3.13 -15.03
C ASN A 482 -8.70 -3.55 -15.36
N LEU A 483 -8.88 -4.67 -16.08
CA LEU A 483 -10.18 -5.07 -16.61
C LEU A 483 -11.20 -5.32 -15.50
N THR A 484 -10.78 -6.02 -14.45
CA THR A 484 -11.63 -6.41 -13.33
C THR A 484 -10.95 -6.07 -12.00
N LEU A 485 -11.73 -5.94 -10.92
CA LEU A 485 -11.18 -5.72 -9.58
C LEU A 485 -10.25 -6.89 -9.15
N LEU A 486 -10.52 -8.10 -9.64
CA LEU A 486 -9.75 -9.32 -9.33
C LEU A 486 -8.56 -9.53 -10.27
N GLY A 487 -8.49 -8.79 -11.38
CA GLY A 487 -7.51 -9.00 -12.45
C GLY A 487 -6.08 -8.67 -12.07
N SER A 488 -5.85 -7.90 -11.00
CA SER A 488 -4.52 -7.58 -10.50
C SER A 488 -4.47 -7.53 -8.98
N ALA A 489 -3.30 -7.89 -8.43
CA ALA A 489 -2.98 -7.72 -7.02
C ALA A 489 -3.11 -6.26 -6.59
N ALA A 490 -2.71 -5.32 -7.45
CA ALA A 490 -2.78 -3.88 -7.19
C ALA A 490 -4.21 -3.42 -6.88
N ASN A 491 -5.18 -3.86 -7.68
CA ASN A 491 -6.59 -3.48 -7.51
C ASN A 491 -7.13 -3.97 -6.16
N LEU A 492 -6.80 -5.22 -5.81
CA LEU A 492 -7.17 -5.80 -4.52
C LEU A 492 -6.48 -5.11 -3.34
N ILE A 493 -5.21 -4.75 -3.49
CA ILE A 493 -4.45 -4.02 -2.48
C ILE A 493 -5.11 -2.66 -2.25
N VAL A 494 -5.37 -1.87 -3.29
CA VAL A 494 -6.04 -0.58 -3.17
C VAL A 494 -7.41 -0.73 -2.51
N CYS A 495 -8.21 -1.72 -2.94
CA CYS A 495 -9.51 -2.00 -2.36
C CYS A 495 -9.42 -2.34 -0.86
N GLU A 496 -8.50 -3.22 -0.48
CA GLU A 496 -8.36 -3.68 0.90
C GLU A 496 -7.77 -2.60 1.81
N GLN A 497 -6.78 -1.86 1.33
CA GLN A 497 -6.20 -0.74 2.07
C GLN A 497 -7.23 0.38 2.24
N ALA A 498 -8.02 0.65 1.19
CA ALA A 498 -9.09 1.61 1.30
C ALA A 498 -10.16 1.18 2.31
N ARG A 499 -10.50 -0.12 2.37
CA ARG A 499 -11.44 -0.66 3.35
C ARG A 499 -10.91 -0.64 4.78
N ARG A 500 -9.61 -0.92 4.98
CA ARG A 500 -8.96 -1.00 6.29
C ARG A 500 -8.60 0.34 6.91
N ALA A 501 -8.61 1.42 6.12
CA ALA A 501 -8.24 2.75 6.60
C ALA A 501 -9.14 3.15 7.78
N GLN A 502 -8.57 3.16 9.00
CA GLN A 502 -9.31 3.27 10.27
C GLN A 502 -10.22 4.52 10.35
N PHE A 503 -9.81 5.61 9.72
CA PHE A 503 -10.53 6.87 9.77
C PHE A 503 -11.21 7.25 8.45
N PHE A 504 -10.82 6.61 7.33
CA PHE A 504 -11.11 7.08 5.97
C PHE A 504 -11.61 5.96 5.05
N GLY A 505 -12.19 4.91 5.67
CA GLY A 505 -12.59 3.69 4.99
C GLY A 505 -13.49 3.93 3.78
N TYR A 506 -13.15 3.34 2.64
CA TYR A 506 -13.99 3.32 1.46
C TYR A 506 -14.05 1.92 0.85
N ASN A 507 -15.25 1.47 0.47
CA ASN A 507 -15.45 0.16 -0.13
C ASN A 507 -15.57 0.28 -1.66
N LEU A 508 -14.51 -0.10 -2.37
CA LEU A 508 -14.52 -0.12 -3.83
C LEU A 508 -15.22 -1.41 -4.32
N THR A 509 -16.41 -1.27 -4.90
CA THR A 509 -17.19 -2.43 -5.36
C THR A 509 -16.68 -2.98 -6.69
N PHE A 510 -16.81 -4.30 -6.87
CA PHE A 510 -16.46 -4.99 -8.12
C PHE A 510 -17.13 -4.36 -9.35
N TRP A 511 -18.44 -4.08 -9.25
CA TRP A 511 -19.21 -3.49 -10.35
C TRP A 511 -18.80 -2.05 -10.69
N SER A 512 -18.43 -1.25 -9.68
CA SER A 512 -17.88 0.09 -9.91
C SER A 512 -16.58 0.01 -10.70
N HIS A 513 -15.68 -0.89 -10.29
CA HIS A 513 -14.41 -1.09 -11.00
C HIS A 513 -14.65 -1.60 -12.41
N LEU A 514 -15.52 -2.60 -12.60
CA LEU A 514 -15.76 -3.24 -13.91
C LEU A 514 -16.32 -2.25 -14.94
N ARG A 515 -17.28 -1.40 -14.56
CA ARG A 515 -17.92 -0.41 -15.47
C ARG A 515 -16.91 0.55 -16.10
N PHE A 516 -15.88 0.93 -15.36
CA PHE A 516 -14.78 1.75 -15.87
C PHE A 516 -13.65 0.90 -16.47
N GLY A 517 -13.30 -0.19 -15.80
CA GLY A 517 -12.17 -1.05 -16.11
C GLY A 517 -12.27 -1.67 -17.49
N VAL A 518 -13.43 -2.18 -17.89
CA VAL A 518 -13.63 -2.79 -19.21
C VAL A 518 -13.33 -1.82 -20.35
N PRO A 519 -14.04 -0.67 -20.49
CA PRO A 519 -13.78 0.24 -21.60
C PRO A 519 -12.39 0.87 -21.54
N SER A 520 -11.90 1.24 -20.35
CA SER A 520 -10.57 1.84 -20.20
C SER A 520 -9.46 0.88 -20.61
N THR A 521 -9.51 -0.37 -20.14
CA THR A 521 -8.49 -1.40 -20.44
C THR A 521 -8.43 -1.66 -21.94
N ILE A 522 -9.56 -1.83 -22.62
CA ILE A 522 -9.59 -2.09 -24.06
C ILE A 522 -8.93 -0.94 -24.84
N ILE A 523 -9.26 0.31 -24.50
CA ILE A 523 -8.72 1.49 -25.18
C ILE A 523 -7.21 1.63 -24.92
N VAL A 524 -6.78 1.55 -23.65
CA VAL A 524 -5.37 1.68 -23.27
C VAL A 524 -4.52 0.55 -23.85
N THR A 525 -5.03 -0.69 -23.80
CA THR A 525 -4.37 -1.85 -24.41
C THR A 525 -4.19 -1.62 -25.91
N ALA A 526 -5.24 -1.23 -26.64
CA ALA A 526 -5.18 -1.02 -28.08
C ALA A 526 -4.17 0.08 -28.48
N ILE A 527 -4.19 1.22 -27.80
CA ILE A 527 -3.25 2.33 -28.08
C ILE A 527 -1.80 1.92 -27.79
N GLY A 528 -1.55 1.33 -26.62
CA GLY A 528 -0.19 0.91 -26.29
C GLY A 528 0.31 -0.23 -27.19
N LEU A 529 -0.59 -1.12 -27.63
CA LEU A 529 -0.25 -2.19 -28.57
C LEU A 529 0.25 -1.64 -29.91
N LEU A 530 -0.39 -0.60 -30.46
CA LEU A 530 0.08 0.07 -31.68
C LEU A 530 1.49 0.65 -31.51
N ILE A 531 1.80 1.19 -30.33
CA ILE A 531 3.10 1.77 -30.02
C ILE A 531 4.16 0.67 -29.89
N VAL A 532 3.86 -0.38 -29.13
CA VAL A 532 4.79 -1.50 -28.89
C VAL A 532 5.12 -2.25 -30.18
N ILE A 533 4.15 -2.45 -31.08
CA ILE A 533 4.40 -3.09 -32.39
C ILE A 533 5.35 -2.25 -33.26
N SER A 534 5.31 -0.92 -33.10
CA SER A 534 6.09 0.03 -33.91
C SER A 534 7.56 0.14 -33.46
N TYR A 535 7.89 -0.34 -32.26
CA TYR A 535 9.27 -0.50 -31.75
C TYR A 535 9.92 -1.72 -32.38
#